data_AF-A0A1L6T9S7-F1
#
_entry.id   AF-A0A1L6T9S7-F1
#
_cell.length_a   1.000
_cell.length_b   1.000
_cell.length_c   1.000
_cell.angle_alpha   90.00
_cell.angle_beta   90.00
_cell.angle_gamma   90.00
#
_symmetry.space_group_name_H-M   'P 1'
#
loop_
_entity.id
_entity.type
_entity.pdbx_description
1 polymer ?
#
loop_
_entity_poly.entity_id
_entity_poly.type
_entity_poly.pdbx_seq_one_letter_code
_entity_poly.pdbx_strand_id
1 'polypeptide(L)'
;MKFIQRSEVILNAYFVDRDGQGDTFEFALNDKLKVISGACQDFVTGKMHSVQVKDYWDTLFEFNYISIQSKVSSSATISRFTELLNQFGIRLALPEGAYDETLDFNLLGELPDIVRFYIRPNNEIIFLSPASRFKLVAC
;
A
#
# COMPACT_ATOMS: atom_id res chain seq x y z
N MET A 1 -5.26 -9.65 29.68
CA MET A 1 -4.78 -8.69 28.65
C MET A 1 -5.85 -8.59 27.58
N LYS A 2 -6.44 -7.41 27.37
CA LYS A 2 -7.31 -7.17 26.20
C LYS A 2 -6.38 -7.05 24.98
N PHE A 3 -6.32 -8.10 24.16
CA PHE A 3 -5.76 -7.97 22.82
C PHE A 3 -6.71 -7.05 22.05
N ILE A 4 -6.32 -5.79 21.87
CA ILE A 4 -7.01 -4.92 20.93
C ILE A 4 -6.61 -5.46 19.55
N GLN A 5 -7.41 -6.39 19.01
CA GLN A 5 -7.27 -6.86 17.64
C GLN A 5 -7.60 -5.67 16.73
N ARG A 6 -6.58 -5.17 16.02
CA ARG A 6 -6.72 -4.06 15.05
C ARG A 6 -6.67 -4.65 13.65
N SER A 7 -7.55 -4.17 12.78
CA SER A 7 -7.42 -4.37 11.33
C SER A 7 -6.33 -3.43 10.82
N GLU A 8 -5.40 -3.95 10.02
CA GLU A 8 -4.30 -3.16 9.45
C GLU A 8 -4.33 -3.29 7.92
N VAL A 9 -4.09 -2.17 7.24
CA VAL A 9 -3.86 -2.19 5.79
C VAL A 9 -2.37 -2.32 5.56
N ILE A 10 -1.94 -3.28 4.74
CA ILE A 10 -0.54 -3.52 4.43
C ILE A 10 -0.28 -3.12 2.99
N LEU A 11 0.62 -2.14 2.81
CA LEU A 11 1.06 -1.69 1.50
C LEU A 11 2.41 -2.28 1.18
N ASN A 12 2.51 -2.96 0.04
CA ASN A 12 3.78 -3.39 -0.52
C ASN A 12 4.21 -2.43 -1.62
N ALA A 13 5.43 -1.94 -1.53
CA ALA A 13 5.96 -0.93 -2.43
C ALA A 13 7.46 -1.15 -2.64
N TYR A 14 8.01 -0.61 -3.71
CA TYR A 14 9.46 -0.56 -3.90
C TYR A 14 9.92 0.89 -3.90
N PHE A 15 11.15 1.07 -3.41
CA PHE A 15 11.80 2.37 -3.47
C PHE A 15 12.13 2.72 -4.93
N VAL A 16 11.84 3.96 -5.33
CA VAL A 16 12.09 4.44 -6.69
C VAL A 16 13.51 4.99 -6.79
N ASP A 17 14.47 4.12 -7.11
CA ASP A 17 15.80 4.54 -7.57
C ASP A 17 15.84 4.64 -9.11
N ARG A 18 16.80 5.40 -9.65
CA ARG A 18 17.03 5.66 -11.08
C ARG A 18 17.18 4.38 -11.92
N ASP A 19 17.58 3.27 -11.31
CA ASP A 19 17.87 2.01 -12.01
C ASP A 19 16.79 0.94 -11.80
N GLY A 20 15.72 1.21 -11.04
CA GLY A 20 14.61 0.27 -10.81
C GLY A 20 14.98 -1.02 -10.05
N GLN A 21 16.21 -1.11 -9.53
CA GLN A 21 16.62 -2.11 -8.54
C GLN A 21 16.58 -1.45 -7.17
N GLY A 22 15.78 -1.98 -6.27
CA GLY A 22 15.62 -1.40 -4.95
C GLY A 22 14.96 -2.35 -3.97
N ASP A 23 15.14 -2.04 -2.70
CA ASP A 23 14.53 -2.79 -1.62
C ASP A 23 13.00 -2.69 -1.69
N THR A 24 12.34 -3.76 -1.24
CA THR A 24 10.88 -3.79 -1.12
C THR A 24 10.48 -3.37 0.28
N PHE A 25 9.45 -2.56 0.41
CA PHE A 25 8.94 -2.04 1.66
C PHE A 25 7.53 -2.54 1.92
N GLU A 26 7.26 -2.84 3.18
CA GLU A 26 5.93 -3.12 3.69
C GLU A 26 5.57 -2.09 4.75
N PHE A 27 4.46 -1.37 4.54
CA PHE A 27 3.96 -0.38 5.49
C PHE A 27 2.61 -0.82 6.05
N ALA A 28 2.52 -0.88 7.37
CA ALA A 28 1.25 -1.12 8.06
C ALA A 28 0.58 0.20 8.42
N LEU A 29 -0.71 0.31 8.09
CA LEU A 29 -1.52 1.49 8.35
C LEU A 29 -2.60 1.16 9.37
N ASN A 30 -2.90 2.14 10.22
CA ASN A 30 -4.06 2.09 11.09
C ASN A 30 -5.36 2.48 10.36
N ASP A 31 -6.46 2.47 11.11
CA ASP A 31 -7.81 2.87 10.69
C ASP A 31 -7.94 4.34 10.21
N LYS A 32 -6.94 5.17 10.49
CA LYS A 32 -6.81 6.55 10.00
C LYS A 32 -5.84 6.67 8.83
N LEU A 33 -5.40 5.54 8.27
CA LEU A 33 -4.45 5.43 7.17
C LEU A 33 -3.10 6.09 7.44
N LYS A 34 -2.72 6.14 8.72
CA LYS A 34 -1.38 6.55 9.12
C LYS A 34 -0.47 5.36 9.26
N VAL A 35 0.74 5.49 8.76
CA VAL A 35 1.78 4.47 8.89
C VAL A 35 2.16 4.34 10.37
N ILE A 36 2.05 3.11 10.89
CA ILE A 36 2.38 2.77 12.27
C ILE A 36 3.64 1.93 12.38
N SER A 37 4.01 1.21 11.31
CA SER A 37 5.26 0.46 11.21
C SER A 37 5.66 0.26 9.76
N GLY A 38 6.97 0.07 9.54
CA GLY A 38 7.55 -0.29 8.26
C GLY A 38 8.51 -1.47 8.40
N ALA A 39 8.60 -2.28 7.34
CA ALA A 39 9.64 -3.27 7.14
C ALA A 39 10.24 -3.12 5.75
N CYS A 40 11.50 -3.52 5.61
CA CYS A 40 12.27 -3.48 4.37
C CYS A 40 12.82 -4.89 4.08
N GLN A 41 12.63 -5.36 2.86
CA GLN A 41 13.27 -6.52 2.28
C GLN A 41 14.46 -6.04 1.46
N ASP A 42 15.66 -6.33 1.97
CA ASP A 42 16.90 -6.05 1.27
C ASP A 42 16.95 -6.88 -0.04
N PHE A 43 17.13 -6.21 -1.17
CA PHE A 43 17.11 -6.86 -2.49
C PHE A 43 18.23 -7.89 -2.67
N VAL A 44 19.41 -7.63 -2.09
CA VAL A 44 20.62 -8.45 -2.27
C VAL A 44 20.55 -9.73 -1.43
N THR A 45 20.03 -9.62 -0.21
CA THR A 45 20.04 -10.69 0.80
C THR A 45 18.69 -11.36 0.98
N GLY A 46 17.61 -10.74 0.49
CA GLY A 46 16.23 -11.19 0.66
C GLY A 46 15.71 -11.11 2.11
N LYS A 47 16.49 -10.54 3.04
CA LYS A 47 16.15 -10.51 4.47
C LYS A 47 15.23 -9.34 4.80
N MET A 48 14.18 -9.66 5.55
CA MET A 48 13.28 -8.67 6.14
C MET A 48 13.86 -8.08 7.43
N HIS A 49 13.80 -6.76 7.56
CA HIS A 49 14.13 -6.05 8.79
C HIS A 49 13.15 -4.89 9.03
N SER A 50 12.95 -4.53 10.30
CA SER A 50 12.10 -3.39 10.65
C SER A 50 12.83 -2.08 10.35
N VAL A 51 12.08 -1.10 9.85
CA VAL A 51 12.59 0.24 9.57
C VAL A 51 11.88 1.30 10.39
N GLN A 52 12.58 2.40 10.67
CA GLN A 52 11.98 3.58 11.26
C GLN A 52 11.31 4.40 10.15
N VAL A 53 9.98 4.51 10.18
CA VAL A 53 9.19 5.22 9.15
C VAL A 53 9.71 6.64 8.88
N LYS A 54 10.17 7.34 9.92
CA LYS A 54 10.69 8.70 9.83
C LYS A 54 11.93 8.84 8.92
N ASP A 55 12.69 7.76 8.76
CA ASP A 55 13.90 7.75 7.91
C ASP A 55 13.52 7.71 6.42
N TYR A 56 12.23 7.47 6.12
CA TYR A 56 11.67 7.37 4.78
C TYR A 56 10.55 8.38 4.55
N TRP A 57 10.48 9.44 5.36
CA TRP A 57 9.59 10.56 5.07
C TRP A 57 10.02 11.27 3.80
N ASP A 58 9.03 11.70 3.02
CA ASP A 58 9.19 12.35 1.72
C ASP A 58 9.95 11.52 0.67
N THR A 59 10.29 10.27 1.00
CA THR A 59 10.80 9.27 0.08
C THR A 59 9.70 8.81 -0.86
N LEU A 60 10.04 8.71 -2.14
CA LEU A 60 9.12 8.28 -3.19
C LEU A 60 9.13 6.76 -3.33
N PHE A 61 7.94 6.18 -3.32
CA PHE A 61 7.70 4.76 -3.50
C PHE A 61 6.78 4.53 -4.70
N GLU A 62 6.97 3.41 -5.39
CA GLU A 62 6.04 2.90 -6.38
C GLU A 62 5.28 1.71 -5.80
N PHE A 63 3.96 1.75 -5.95
CA PHE A 63 3.08 0.69 -5.49
C PHE A 63 3.22 -0.55 -6.34
N ASN A 64 3.36 -1.70 -5.66
CA ASN A 64 3.32 -3.00 -6.30
C ASN A 64 1.93 -3.62 -6.14
N TYR A 65 1.50 -3.83 -4.90
CA TYR A 65 0.16 -4.34 -4.58
C TYR A 65 -0.29 -3.90 -3.19
N ILE A 66 -1.59 -4.07 -2.91
CA ILE A 66 -2.18 -3.77 -1.61
C ILE A 66 -2.85 -5.02 -1.06
N SER A 67 -2.53 -5.34 0.19
CA SER A 67 -3.20 -6.39 0.94
C SER A 67 -3.86 -5.82 2.18
N ILE A 68 -5.04 -6.33 2.51
CA ILE A 68 -5.66 -6.05 3.80
C ILE A 68 -5.53 -7.29 4.65
N GLN A 69 -4.85 -7.13 5.77
CA GLN A 69 -4.83 -8.12 6.83
C GLN A 69 -5.81 -7.68 7.92
N SER A 70 -6.96 -8.33 7.96
CA SER A 70 -8.01 -7.98 8.90
C SER A 70 -8.51 -9.20 9.62
N LYS A 71 -8.27 -9.25 10.94
CA LYS A 71 -8.75 -10.32 11.83
C LYS A 71 -10.23 -10.18 12.23
N VAL A 72 -10.92 -9.16 11.73
CA VAL A 72 -12.33 -8.82 12.03
C VAL A 72 -13.01 -8.35 10.74
N SER A 73 -14.34 -8.47 10.60
CA SER A 73 -15.14 -8.03 9.43
C SER A 73 -14.55 -6.75 8.82
N SER A 74 -13.94 -6.96 7.67
CA SER A 74 -12.99 -6.04 7.04
C SER A 74 -13.68 -5.07 6.09
N SER A 75 -14.97 -5.27 5.84
CA SER A 75 -15.76 -4.54 4.83
C SER A 75 -15.72 -3.02 5.00
N ALA A 76 -15.80 -2.51 6.23
CA ALA A 76 -15.76 -1.07 6.50
C ALA A 76 -14.37 -0.46 6.25
N THR A 77 -13.31 -1.16 6.68
CA THR A 77 -11.91 -0.72 6.45
C THR A 77 -11.57 -0.78 4.97
N ILE A 78 -11.97 -1.86 4.29
CA ILE A 78 -11.83 -2.02 2.83
C ILE A 78 -12.56 -0.89 2.11
N SER A 79 -13.83 -0.65 2.44
CA SER A 79 -14.64 0.39 1.77
C SER A 79 -14.02 1.77 1.95
N ARG A 80 -13.62 2.13 3.17
CA ARG A 80 -12.98 3.41 3.47
C ARG A 80 -11.64 3.57 2.75
N PHE A 81 -10.84 2.50 2.67
CA PHE A 81 -9.57 2.52 1.98
C PHE A 81 -9.75 2.64 0.45
N THR A 82 -10.69 1.89 -0.13
CA THR A 82 -11.07 1.99 -1.54
C THR A 82 -11.62 3.37 -1.89
N GLU A 83 -12.48 3.95 -1.05
CA GLU A 83 -12.97 5.32 -1.22
C GLU A 83 -11.83 6.34 -1.25
N LEU A 84 -10.84 6.18 -0.37
CA LEU A 84 -9.67 7.05 -0.36
C LEU A 84 -8.84 6.90 -1.64
N LEU A 85 -8.57 5.68 -2.08
CA LEU A 85 -7.89 5.45 -3.36
C LEU A 85 -8.64 6.10 -4.53
N ASN A 86 -9.97 5.96 -4.56
CA ASN A 86 -10.83 6.57 -5.57
C ASN A 86 -10.72 8.11 -5.58
N GLN A 87 -10.56 8.77 -4.42
CA GLN A 87 -10.34 10.22 -4.35
C GLN A 87 -9.04 10.66 -5.05
N PHE A 88 -8.04 9.79 -5.09
CA PHE A 88 -6.77 10.02 -5.80
C PHE A 88 -6.78 9.47 -7.24
N GLY A 89 -7.96 9.08 -7.76
CA GLY A 89 -8.11 8.54 -9.11
C GLY A 89 -7.62 7.10 -9.27
N ILE A 90 -7.31 6.43 -8.17
CA ILE A 90 -6.81 5.04 -8.17
C ILE A 90 -8.02 4.11 -8.05
N ARG A 91 -8.28 3.33 -9.09
CA ARG A 91 -9.36 2.35 -9.11
C ARG A 91 -8.78 0.97 -8.85
N LEU A 92 -9.17 0.35 -7.74
CA LEU A 92 -8.88 -1.05 -7.51
C LEU A 92 -9.82 -1.91 -8.35
N ALA A 93 -9.26 -2.86 -9.09
CA ALA A 93 -10.04 -3.98 -9.60
C ALA A 93 -10.39 -4.87 -8.41
N LEU A 94 -11.61 -4.76 -7.90
CA LEU A 94 -12.11 -5.65 -6.85
C LEU A 94 -11.97 -7.10 -7.37
N PRO A 95 -11.46 -8.04 -6.56
CA PRO A 95 -11.35 -9.43 -6.98
C PRO A 95 -12.72 -9.98 -7.42
N GLU A 96 -12.74 -10.82 -8.46
CA GLU A 96 -13.94 -11.51 -8.95
C GLU A 96 -14.40 -12.58 -7.94
N GLY A 97 -14.94 -12.16 -6.80
CA GLY A 97 -15.38 -13.04 -5.73
C GLY A 97 -15.87 -12.26 -4.52
N ALA A 98 -16.81 -12.83 -3.77
CA ALA A 98 -17.18 -12.27 -2.47
C ALA A 98 -15.95 -12.28 -1.57
N TYR A 99 -15.67 -11.16 -0.89
CA TYR A 99 -14.62 -11.09 0.11
C TYR A 99 -14.83 -12.19 1.15
N ASP A 100 -13.85 -13.07 1.28
CA ASP A 100 -13.88 -14.09 2.31
C ASP A 100 -13.47 -13.44 3.63
N GLU A 101 -14.46 -13.16 4.48
CA GLU A 101 -14.26 -12.60 5.81
C GLU A 101 -13.50 -13.56 6.75
N THR A 102 -13.25 -14.81 6.35
CA THR A 102 -12.50 -15.80 7.12
C THR A 102 -11.01 -15.85 6.79
N LEU A 103 -10.58 -15.20 5.69
CA LEU A 103 -9.17 -15.13 5.31
C LEU A 103 -8.47 -13.96 6.00
N ASP A 104 -7.42 -14.28 6.77
CA ASP A 104 -6.50 -13.30 7.38
C ASP A 104 -5.76 -12.43 6.35
N PHE A 105 -5.78 -12.82 5.07
CA PHE A 105 -5.16 -12.09 3.96
C PHE A 105 -6.12 -12.02 2.78
N ASN A 106 -6.62 -10.83 2.48
CA ASN A 106 -7.39 -10.55 1.26
C ASN A 106 -6.57 -9.60 0.38
N LEU A 107 -6.15 -10.08 -0.80
CA LEU A 107 -5.58 -9.22 -1.83
C LEU A 107 -6.71 -8.33 -2.37
N LEU A 108 -6.55 -7.01 -2.30
CA LEU A 108 -7.61 -6.09 -2.73
C LEU A 108 -7.69 -5.91 -4.25
N GLY A 109 -6.65 -6.30 -4.97
CA GLY A 109 -6.54 -6.15 -6.41
C GLY A 109 -5.14 -5.70 -6.83
N GLU A 110 -4.89 -5.79 -8.13
CA GLU A 110 -3.73 -5.19 -8.78
C GLU A 110 -4.08 -3.75 -9.22
N LEU A 111 -3.08 -2.87 -9.19
CA LEU A 111 -3.26 -1.50 -9.65
C LEU A 111 -3.12 -1.45 -11.19
N PRO A 112 -4.06 -0.80 -11.90
CA PRO A 112 -4.02 -0.76 -13.37
C PRO A 112 -2.89 0.14 -13.91
N ASP A 113 -2.40 1.06 -13.10
CA ASP A 113 -1.34 2.02 -13.42
C ASP A 113 -0.30 2.09 -12.29
N ILE A 114 0.92 2.53 -12.62
CA ILE A 114 1.96 2.77 -11.61
C ILE A 114 1.50 3.94 -10.73
N VAL A 115 1.18 3.63 -9.48
CA VAL A 115 0.84 4.62 -8.46
C VAL A 115 2.09 4.91 -7.64
N ARG A 116 2.40 6.19 -7.47
CA ARG A 116 3.48 6.63 -6.59
C ARG A 116 2.93 7.21 -5.31
N PHE A 117 3.68 7.13 -4.23
CA PHE A 117 3.33 7.82 -2.98
C PHE A 117 4.57 8.21 -2.19
N TYR A 118 4.35 9.07 -1.19
CA TYR A 118 5.32 9.34 -0.14
C TYR A 118 4.62 9.40 1.22
N ILE A 119 5.42 9.31 2.29
CA ILE A 119 4.94 9.39 3.67
C ILE A 119 5.31 10.76 4.23
N ARG A 120 4.33 11.51 4.73
CA ARG A 120 4.56 12.81 5.36
C ARG A 120 5.13 12.66 6.78
N PRO A 121 5.73 13.74 7.35
CA PRO A 121 6.19 13.77 8.75
C PRO A 121 5.13 13.46 9.83
N ASN A 122 3.86 13.49 9.49
CA ASN A 122 2.73 13.14 10.37
C ASN A 122 2.27 11.66 10.19
N ASN A 123 3.07 10.86 9.46
CA ASN A 123 2.83 9.49 9.00
C ASN A 123 1.64 9.29 8.07
N GLU A 124 1.11 10.36 7.48
CA GLU A 124 0.07 10.28 6.47
C GLU A 124 0.67 9.86 5.11
N ILE A 125 -0.02 8.97 4.41
CA ILE A 125 0.34 8.58 3.05
C ILE A 125 -0.31 9.53 2.07
N ILE A 126 0.50 10.04 1.13
CA ILE A 126 0.03 10.87 0.04
C ILE A 126 0.25 10.13 -1.26
N PHE A 127 -0.84 9.68 -1.84
CA PHE A 127 -0.87 9.12 -3.18
C PHE A 127 -0.68 10.24 -4.20
N LEU A 128 0.19 9.99 -5.17
CA LEU A 128 0.34 10.80 -6.36
C LEU A 128 -0.56 10.21 -7.46
N SER A 129 -1.13 11.10 -8.28
CA SER A 129 -1.94 10.68 -9.42
C SER A 129 -1.17 9.66 -10.27
N PRO A 130 -1.84 8.63 -10.79
CA PRO A 130 -1.19 7.68 -11.69
C PRO A 130 -0.54 8.45 -12.83
N ALA A 131 0.72 8.11 -13.16
CA ALA A 131 1.36 8.70 -14.33
C ALA A 131 0.53 8.29 -15.55
N SER A 132 -0.17 9.25 -16.17
CA SER A 132 -0.90 8.98 -17.40
C SER A 132 0.12 8.46 -18.40
N ARG A 133 0.07 7.17 -18.76
CA ARG A 133 0.84 6.68 -19.90
C ARG A 133 0.37 7.50 -21.09
N PHE A 134 1.25 8.32 -21.65
CA PHE A 134 0.98 8.95 -22.93
C PHE A 134 0.66 7.83 -23.92
N LYS A 135 -0.61 7.70 -24.28
CA LYS A 135 -1.01 6.81 -25.37
C LYS A 135 -0.51 7.47 -26.63
N LEU A 136 0.47 6.84 -27.28
CA LEU A 136 0.90 7.22 -28.60
C LEU A 136 -0.29 6.95 -29.53
N VAL A 137 -1.01 8.01 -29.90
CA VAL A 137 -2.03 7.93 -30.93
C VAL A 137 -1.27 7.97 -32.25
N ALA A 138 -1.10 6.82 -32.88
CA ALA A 138 -0.67 6.76 -34.27
C ALA A 138 -1.85 7.30 -35.11
N CYS A 139 -1.66 8.46 -35.73
CA CYS A 139 -2.54 9.00 -36.77
C CYS A 139 -2.21 8.38 -38.12
#